data_AF-A0A166U6R6-F1
#
_entry.id   AF-A0A166U6R6-F1
#
_cell.length_a   1.000
_cell.length_b   1.000
_cell.length_c   1.000
_cell.angle_alpha   90.00
_cell.angle_beta   90.00
_cell.angle_gamma   90.00
#
_symmetry.space_group_name_H-M   'P 1'
#
loop_
_entity.id
_entity.type
_entity.pdbx_description
1 polymer ?
#
loop_
_entity_poly.entity_id
_entity_poly.type
_entity_poly.pdbx_seq_one_letter_code
_entity_poly.pdbx_strand_id
1 'polypeptide(L)'
;MRIFLIPLSTRRTFLYAQRLPSTAVSSSQAADASYVDRVAGWAARKWSEWEKKESGWQKKVVEYGNHAFRRIPHEEWGLKSVPPLRRPKGEDGAHGGSSSSSSSSATAKVELVFPPSVLRQADLVPVLSRLGTEREGLHRKKLVWCFVGMPVTAPFALVPIIPNLPFFYLVYRAWSHWRAIAGGKHIQWLVAQNLLRPKPSAVLDALYVSHEKPKLTQSQVRSLAKQLDVPALEIELERAIWQVEQEQAQEQVQEQEQQKGREKEKQP
;
A
#
# COMPACT_ATOMS: atom_id res chain seq x y z
N MET A 1 -9.72 11.07 5.65
CA MET A 1 -9.24 9.89 4.89
C MET A 1 -10.34 8.84 4.87
N ARG A 2 -10.40 8.03 3.82
CA ARG A 2 -11.27 6.85 3.74
C ARG A 2 -10.42 5.61 3.47
N ILE A 3 -10.65 4.53 4.21
CA ILE A 3 -9.97 3.24 4.02
C ILE A 3 -10.96 2.27 3.39
N PHE A 4 -10.54 1.57 2.34
CA PHE A 4 -11.28 0.49 1.72
C PHE A 4 -10.63 -0.84 2.10
N LEU A 5 -11.45 -1.79 2.54
CA LEU A 5 -11.06 -3.18 2.74
C LEU A 5 -11.79 -4.03 1.72
N ILE A 6 -11.03 -4.67 0.83
CA ILE A 6 -11.56 -5.44 -0.30
C ILE A 6 -11.01 -6.87 -0.22
N PRO A 7 -11.82 -7.87 0.15
CA PRO A 7 -11.42 -9.27 0.09
C PRO A 7 -11.03 -9.69 -1.33
N LEU A 8 -9.78 -10.14 -1.51
CA LEU A 8 -9.31 -10.71 -2.78
C LEU A 8 -9.40 -12.23 -2.82
N SER A 9 -9.39 -12.84 -1.64
CA SER A 9 -9.49 -14.28 -1.42
C SER A 9 -9.96 -14.51 0.02
N THR A 10 -10.18 -15.77 0.41
CA THR A 10 -10.54 -16.15 1.79
C THR A 10 -9.47 -15.77 2.81
N ARG A 11 -8.20 -15.65 2.40
CA ARG A 11 -7.05 -15.34 3.28
C ARG A 11 -6.40 -13.99 3.02
N ARG A 12 -6.79 -13.29 1.95
CA ARG A 12 -6.12 -12.07 1.47
C ARG A 12 -7.12 -10.93 1.37
N THR A 13 -6.78 -9.82 2.01
CA THR A 13 -7.58 -8.59 1.99
C THR A 13 -6.71 -7.46 1.48
N PHE A 14 -7.20 -6.77 0.46
CA PHE A 14 -6.59 -5.57 -0.06
C PHE A 14 -7.01 -4.37 0.77
N LEU A 15 -6.03 -3.50 1.09
CA LEU A 15 -6.22 -2.26 1.82
C LEU A 15 -5.86 -1.08 0.92
N TYR A 16 -6.73 -0.08 0.87
CA TYR A 16 -6.45 1.16 0.16
C TYR A 16 -6.94 2.37 0.96
N ALA A 17 -6.08 3.35 1.16
CA ALA A 17 -6.41 4.60 1.83
C ALA A 17 -6.49 5.76 0.83
N GLN A 18 -7.71 6.24 0.61
CA GLN A 18 -7.99 7.44 -0.17
C GLN A 18 -7.78 8.68 0.70
N ARG A 19 -6.91 9.57 0.23
CA ARG A 19 -6.79 10.93 0.77
C ARG A 19 -7.99 11.74 0.27
N LEU A 20 -8.81 12.20 1.21
CA LEU A 20 -9.90 13.11 0.88
C LEU A 20 -9.32 14.52 0.81
N PRO A 21 -9.67 15.34 -0.20
CA PRO A 21 -9.31 16.75 -0.22
C PRO A 21 -10.03 17.45 0.94
N SER A 22 -9.32 17.66 2.05
CA SER A 22 -9.83 18.46 3.16
C SER A 22 -9.39 19.91 2.98
N THR A 23 -10.36 20.81 2.95
CA THR A 23 -10.25 22.29 3.02
C THR A 23 -9.62 22.81 4.32
N ALA A 24 -8.95 21.95 5.10
CA ALA A 24 -8.46 22.23 6.45
C ALA A 24 -7.01 21.77 6.64
N VAL A 25 -6.14 21.95 5.63
CA VAL A 25 -4.69 21.79 5.80
C VAL A 25 -4.12 23.16 6.15
N SER A 26 -3.68 23.33 7.40
CA SER A 26 -2.97 24.53 7.85
C SER A 26 -1.77 24.81 6.93
N SER A 27 -1.59 26.06 6.54
CA SER A 27 -0.69 26.57 5.49
C SER A 27 0.77 26.09 5.55
N SER A 28 1.29 25.74 6.72
CA SER A 28 2.64 25.20 6.90
C SER A 28 2.80 23.72 6.49
N GLN A 29 1.72 22.93 6.56
CA GLN A 29 1.73 21.50 6.22
C GLN A 29 1.54 21.23 4.73
N ALA A 30 0.92 22.18 4.02
CA ALA A 30 0.89 22.22 2.58
C ALA A 30 2.30 22.49 2.01
N ALA A 31 3.18 23.18 2.73
CA ALA A 31 4.51 23.56 2.24
C ALA A 31 5.51 22.38 2.18
N ASP A 32 5.65 21.56 3.22
CA ASP A 32 6.56 20.39 3.21
C ASP A 32 6.02 19.23 2.35
N ALA A 33 4.70 19.02 2.39
CA ALA A 33 4.04 18.15 1.43
C ALA A 33 4.28 18.68 0.01
N SER A 34 4.17 19.99 -0.22
CA SER A 34 4.43 20.62 -1.51
C SER A 34 5.84 20.37 -2.03
N TYR A 35 6.91 20.40 -1.23
CA TYR A 35 8.26 20.09 -1.77
C TYR A 35 8.38 18.65 -2.23
N VAL A 36 7.95 17.70 -1.39
CA VAL A 36 7.98 16.27 -1.76
C VAL A 36 7.04 15.99 -2.93
N ASP A 37 5.84 16.58 -2.93
CA ASP A 37 4.84 16.44 -3.98
C ASP A 37 5.28 17.13 -5.28
N ARG A 38 6.06 18.22 -5.20
CA ARG A 38 6.69 18.88 -6.36
C ARG A 38 7.76 18.00 -6.97
N VAL A 39 8.64 17.44 -6.16
CA VAL A 39 9.68 16.52 -6.64
C VAL A 39 9.04 15.25 -7.21
N ALA A 40 8.03 14.70 -6.54
CA ALA A 40 7.27 13.56 -7.04
C ALA A 40 6.53 13.88 -8.35
N GLY A 41 5.92 15.06 -8.45
CA GLY A 41 5.25 15.54 -9.66
C GLY A 41 6.22 15.75 -10.80
N TRP A 42 7.41 16.30 -10.54
CA TRP A 42 8.49 16.40 -11.52
C TRP A 42 8.96 15.02 -11.99
N ALA A 43 9.19 14.09 -11.06
CA ALA A 43 9.59 12.72 -11.37
C ALA A 43 8.53 12.00 -12.20
N ALA A 44 7.25 12.15 -11.87
CA ALA A 44 6.14 11.57 -12.63
C ALA A 44 6.06 12.12 -14.06
N ARG A 45 6.26 13.43 -14.25
CA ARG A 45 6.33 14.05 -15.58
C ARG A 45 7.50 13.49 -16.39
N LYS A 46 8.70 13.43 -15.78
CA LYS A 46 9.89 12.85 -16.43
C LYS A 46 9.71 11.38 -16.77
N TRP A 47 9.08 10.60 -15.89
CA TRP A 47 8.75 9.21 -16.14
C TRP A 47 7.83 9.05 -17.35
N SER A 48 6.76 9.86 -17.43
CA SER A 48 5.84 9.87 -18.57
C SER A 48 6.52 10.30 -19.87
N GLU A 49 7.43 11.28 -19.83
CA GLU A 49 8.25 11.66 -20.99
C GLU A 49 9.12 10.49 -21.48
N TRP A 50 9.71 9.72 -20.56
CA TRP A 50 10.56 8.57 -20.91
C TRP A 50 9.75 7.38 -21.43
N GLU A 51 8.53 7.20 -20.93
CA GLU A 51 7.62 6.14 -21.39
C GLU A 51 7.21 6.33 -22.85
N LYS A 52 7.02 7.59 -23.28
CA LYS A 52 6.66 7.95 -24.66
C LYS A 52 7.79 7.79 -25.67
N LYS A 53 9.04 7.57 -25.22
CA LYS A 53 10.16 7.38 -26.15
C LYS A 53 10.06 6.01 -26.81
N GLU A 54 10.34 5.97 -28.11
CA GLU A 54 10.28 4.74 -28.91
C GLU A 54 11.45 3.80 -28.60
N SER A 55 12.61 4.33 -28.20
CA SER A 55 13.79 3.53 -27.88
C SER A 55 14.80 4.29 -26.99
N GLY A 56 15.79 3.57 -26.46
CA GLY A 56 16.93 4.13 -25.72
C GLY A 56 17.02 3.66 -24.27
N TRP A 57 18.09 4.07 -23.56
CA TRP A 57 18.32 3.65 -22.18
C TRP A 57 17.18 4.10 -21.24
N GLN A 58 16.58 5.26 -21.47
CA GLN A 58 15.45 5.78 -20.69
C GLN A 58 14.21 4.89 -20.82
N LYS A 59 13.90 4.42 -22.04
CA LYS A 59 12.80 3.50 -22.30
C LYS A 59 13.03 2.17 -21.58
N LYS A 60 14.24 1.62 -21.66
CA LYS A 60 14.63 0.41 -20.92
C LYS A 60 14.51 0.58 -19.41
N VAL A 61 14.87 1.75 -18.86
CA VAL A 61 14.70 2.06 -17.43
C VAL A 61 13.22 2.06 -17.04
N VAL A 62 12.36 2.66 -17.85
CA VAL A 62 10.91 2.67 -17.60
C VAL A 62 10.33 1.25 -17.68
N GLU A 63 10.70 0.48 -18.70
CA GLU A 63 10.25 -0.91 -18.87
C GLU A 63 10.68 -1.79 -17.69
N TYR A 64 11.95 -1.74 -17.33
CA TYR A 64 12.48 -2.48 -16.19
C TYR A 64 11.85 -2.00 -14.87
N GLY A 65 11.68 -0.69 -14.69
CA GLY A 65 11.04 -0.11 -13.52
C GLY A 65 9.59 -0.53 -13.37
N ASN A 66 8.81 -0.47 -14.46
CA ASN A 66 7.42 -0.94 -14.51
C ASN A 66 7.34 -2.45 -14.18
N HIS A 67 8.27 -3.25 -14.71
CA HIS A 67 8.38 -4.66 -14.37
C HIS A 67 8.72 -4.89 -12.89
N ALA A 68 9.64 -4.10 -12.33
CA ALA A 68 10.00 -4.15 -10.91
C ALA A 68 8.83 -3.73 -10.01
N PHE A 69 8.06 -2.70 -10.40
CA PHE A 69 6.89 -2.24 -9.63
C PHE A 69 5.79 -3.30 -9.55
N ARG A 70 5.61 -4.12 -10.59
CA ARG A 70 4.65 -5.25 -10.60
C ARG A 70 4.98 -6.32 -9.55
N ARG A 71 6.26 -6.46 -9.19
CA ARG A 71 6.74 -7.42 -8.18
C ARG A 71 6.59 -6.93 -6.74
N ILE A 72 6.26 -5.66 -6.52
CA ILE A 72 6.06 -5.13 -5.17
C ILE A 72 4.73 -5.66 -4.64
N PRO A 73 4.70 -6.36 -3.49
CA PRO A 73 3.46 -6.92 -2.97
C PRO A 73 2.39 -5.86 -2.71
N HIS A 74 1.13 -6.21 -2.97
CA HIS A 74 -0.01 -5.32 -2.85
C HIS A 74 -0.19 -4.78 -1.42
N GLU A 75 0.21 -5.51 -0.39
CA GLU A 75 0.15 -5.04 0.99
C GLU A 75 1.10 -3.86 1.25
N GLU A 76 2.27 -3.85 0.59
CA GLU A 76 3.21 -2.72 0.68
C GLU A 76 2.61 -1.45 0.04
N TRP A 77 1.97 -1.61 -1.12
CA TRP A 77 1.26 -0.51 -1.80
C TRP A 77 0.07 -0.01 -1.00
N GLY A 78 -0.72 -0.93 -0.44
CA GLY A 78 -1.84 -0.59 0.43
C GLY A 78 -1.41 0.24 1.63
N LEU A 79 -0.38 -0.18 2.36
CA LEU A 79 0.16 0.59 3.50
C LEU A 79 0.75 1.93 3.08
N LYS A 80 1.38 2.00 1.90
CA LYS A 80 1.97 3.24 1.38
C LYS A 80 0.91 4.29 1.00
N SER A 81 -0.31 3.89 0.64
CA SER A 81 -1.42 4.82 0.39
C SER A 81 -1.82 5.57 1.66
N VAL A 82 -1.65 4.96 2.83
CA VAL A 82 -1.96 5.55 4.14
C VAL A 82 -1.01 6.73 4.40
N PRO A 83 -1.52 7.95 4.64
CA PRO A 83 -0.71 9.10 4.99
C PRO A 83 0.08 8.79 6.27
N PRO A 84 1.30 9.31 6.44
CA PRO A 84 2.02 9.11 7.70
C PRO A 84 1.29 9.83 8.85
N LEU A 85 1.41 9.28 10.06
CA LEU A 85 1.01 9.98 11.28
C LEU A 85 1.74 11.33 11.36
N ARG A 86 1.00 12.43 11.47
CA ARG A 86 1.54 13.73 11.86
C ARG A 86 1.05 14.02 13.27
N ARG A 87 1.96 13.99 14.25
CA ARG A 87 1.64 14.56 15.57
C ARG A 87 1.44 16.06 15.36
N PRO A 88 0.36 16.66 15.89
CA PRO A 88 0.25 18.11 15.94
C PRO A 88 1.52 18.67 16.59
N LYS A 89 2.21 19.58 15.90
CA LYS A 89 3.36 20.28 16.49
C LYS A 89 2.79 21.28 17.50
N GLY A 90 2.75 20.89 18.77
CA GLY A 90 2.18 21.68 19.85
C GLY A 90 2.23 21.07 21.26
N GLU A 91 2.83 19.90 21.46
CA GLU A 91 2.98 19.28 22.80
C GLU A 91 4.45 18.98 23.17
N ASP A 92 5.41 19.67 22.55
CA ASP A 92 6.80 19.66 23.00
C ASP A 92 7.08 20.98 23.74
N GLY A 93 6.66 21.05 25.01
CA GLY A 93 7.06 22.14 25.91
C GLY A 93 6.12 22.40 27.08
N ALA A 94 6.09 21.52 28.09
CA ALA A 94 6.00 21.92 29.50
C ALA A 94 6.02 20.68 30.40
N HIS A 95 6.79 20.77 31.47
CA HIS A 95 6.88 19.81 32.55
C HIS A 95 5.51 19.48 33.17
N GLY A 96 5.34 18.21 33.54
CA GLY A 96 4.55 17.70 34.67
C GLY A 96 3.18 18.32 34.95
N GLY A 97 2.12 17.59 34.65
CA GLY A 97 0.78 17.93 35.17
C GLY A 97 -0.29 16.93 34.75
N SER A 98 -0.69 16.09 35.69
CA SER A 98 -1.94 15.33 35.61
C SER A 98 -3.11 16.29 35.45
N SER A 99 -3.94 16.12 34.42
CA SER A 99 -5.41 16.18 34.52
C SER A 99 -6.07 16.11 33.15
N SER A 100 -7.06 15.23 33.07
CA SER A 100 -8.18 15.27 32.15
C SER A 100 -8.76 16.67 32.00
N SER A 101 -8.90 17.17 30.76
CA SER A 101 -10.17 17.73 30.24
C SER A 101 -9.99 18.39 28.86
N SER A 102 -10.69 17.80 27.89
CA SER A 102 -11.43 18.49 26.82
C SER A 102 -10.81 19.74 26.18
N SER A 103 -10.17 19.55 25.02
CA SER A 103 -10.43 20.45 23.89
C SER A 103 -10.61 19.63 22.61
N SER A 104 -11.88 19.47 22.29
CA SER A 104 -12.46 18.93 21.08
C SER A 104 -11.99 19.69 19.83
N SER A 105 -10.91 19.25 19.21
CA SER A 105 -10.85 19.28 17.74
C SER A 105 -11.49 17.99 17.27
N ALA A 106 -12.64 18.09 16.60
CA ALA A 106 -13.36 16.97 16.01
C ALA A 106 -12.39 16.12 15.17
N THR A 107 -11.81 15.10 15.77
CA THR A 107 -10.89 14.19 15.08
C THR A 107 -11.77 13.43 14.11
N ALA A 108 -11.77 13.85 12.86
CA ALA A 108 -12.65 13.30 11.84
C ALA A 108 -12.44 11.78 11.79
N LYS A 109 -13.42 11.03 12.31
CA LYS A 109 -13.36 9.56 12.33
C LYS A 109 -13.12 9.07 10.89
N VAL A 110 -12.14 8.20 10.73
CA VAL A 110 -11.76 7.67 9.42
C VAL A 110 -12.83 6.68 8.99
N GLU A 111 -13.43 6.91 7.81
CA GLU A 111 -14.42 5.99 7.24
C GLU A 111 -13.73 4.69 6.82
N LEU A 112 -14.20 3.57 7.37
CA LEU A 112 -13.74 2.23 7.01
C LEU A 112 -14.82 1.54 6.17
N VAL A 113 -14.58 1.45 4.87
CA VAL A 113 -15.51 0.96 3.88
C VAL A 113 -15.26 -0.52 3.60
N PHE A 114 -16.29 -1.35 3.73
CA PHE A 114 -16.18 -2.81 3.58
C PHE A 114 -17.47 -3.43 2.97
N PRO A 115 -17.37 -4.59 2.30
CA PRO A 115 -18.52 -5.39 1.87
C PRO A 115 -19.09 -6.23 3.03
N PRO A 116 -20.31 -5.96 3.52
CA PRO A 116 -20.88 -6.67 4.68
C PRO A 116 -21.20 -8.16 4.45
N SER A 117 -21.40 -8.61 3.20
CA SER A 117 -21.67 -10.02 2.87
C SER A 117 -20.47 -10.94 3.13
N VAL A 118 -19.24 -10.43 2.96
CA VAL A 118 -18.00 -11.20 3.12
C VAL A 118 -17.25 -10.83 4.40
N LEU A 119 -17.29 -9.56 4.81
CA LEU A 119 -16.59 -9.08 6.00
C LEU A 119 -17.59 -8.62 7.07
N ARG A 120 -17.58 -9.28 8.22
CA ARG A 120 -18.37 -8.87 9.38
C ARG A 120 -17.68 -7.73 10.10
N GLN A 121 -18.48 -6.87 10.73
CA GLN A 121 -17.98 -5.70 11.47
C GLN A 121 -17.01 -6.07 12.61
N ALA A 122 -17.22 -7.23 13.26
CA ALA A 122 -16.35 -7.74 14.32
C ALA A 122 -14.93 -8.09 13.82
N ASP A 123 -14.81 -8.49 12.56
CA ASP A 123 -13.55 -8.97 11.97
C ASP A 123 -12.70 -7.80 11.42
N LEU A 124 -13.26 -6.59 11.32
CA LEU A 124 -12.58 -5.42 10.73
C LEU A 124 -11.32 -4.99 11.50
N VAL A 125 -11.41 -4.92 12.83
CA VAL A 125 -10.29 -4.52 13.69
C VAL A 125 -9.18 -5.58 13.68
N PRO A 126 -9.47 -6.88 13.86
CA PRO A 126 -8.48 -7.94 13.69
C PRO A 126 -7.77 -7.91 12.33
N VAL A 127 -8.52 -7.75 11.24
CA VAL A 127 -7.95 -7.69 9.88
C VAL A 127 -7.03 -6.48 9.71
N LEU A 128 -7.45 -5.29 10.16
CA LEU A 128 -6.61 -4.09 10.10
C LEU A 128 -5.35 -4.18 10.95
N SER A 129 -5.47 -4.69 12.18
CA SER A 129 -4.32 -4.91 13.07
C SER A 129 -3.32 -5.87 12.43
N ARG A 130 -3.80 -6.95 11.82
CA ARG A 130 -2.96 -7.89 11.09
C ARG A 130 -2.25 -7.20 9.91
N LEU A 131 -2.98 -6.53 9.04
CA LEU A 131 -2.42 -5.83 7.87
C LEU A 131 -1.38 -4.76 8.27
N GLY A 132 -1.60 -4.08 9.40
CA GLY A 132 -0.68 -3.06 9.92
C GLY A 132 0.59 -3.60 10.59
N THR A 133 0.65 -4.89 10.96
CA THR A 133 1.74 -5.48 11.76
C THR A 133 2.49 -6.62 11.06
N GLU A 134 1.80 -7.46 10.28
CA GLU A 134 2.31 -8.74 9.73
C GLU A 134 3.62 -8.59 8.94
N ARG A 135 3.80 -7.46 8.25
CA ARG A 135 4.98 -7.20 7.40
C ARG A 135 5.94 -6.14 7.93
N GLU A 136 5.71 -5.61 9.13
CA GLU A 136 6.54 -4.54 9.69
C GLU A 136 8.01 -4.96 9.84
N GLY A 137 8.25 -6.15 10.41
CA GLY A 137 9.60 -6.69 10.61
C GLY A 137 10.36 -6.89 9.30
N LEU A 138 9.67 -7.38 8.27
CA LEU A 138 10.22 -7.57 6.93
C LEU A 138 10.61 -6.22 6.30
N HIS A 139 9.74 -5.21 6.38
CA HIS A 139 10.04 -3.88 5.87
C HIS A 139 11.21 -3.22 6.61
N ARG A 140 11.29 -3.39 7.93
CA ARG A 140 12.42 -2.86 8.74
C ARG A 140 13.74 -3.50 8.32
N LYS A 141 13.78 -4.83 8.17
CA LYS A 141 14.97 -5.56 7.71
C LYS A 141 15.39 -5.09 6.32
N LYS A 142 14.47 -5.00 5.36
CA LYS A 142 14.77 -4.56 3.99
C LYS A 142 15.20 -3.09 3.94
N LEU A 143 14.64 -2.22 4.78
CA LEU A 143 15.07 -0.82 4.91
C LEU A 143 16.54 -0.74 5.33
N VAL A 144 16.95 -1.51 6.34
CA VAL A 144 18.35 -1.58 6.78
C VAL A 144 19.26 -2.07 5.64
N TRP A 145 18.86 -3.13 4.92
CA TRP A 145 19.62 -3.60 3.76
C TRP A 145 19.76 -2.56 2.65
N CYS A 146 18.74 -1.73 2.42
CA CYS A 146 18.84 -0.64 1.46
C CYS A 146 19.89 0.39 1.89
N PHE A 147 19.91 0.77 3.18
CA PHE A 147 20.91 1.69 3.71
C PHE A 147 22.33 1.11 3.67
N VAL A 148 22.51 -0.18 3.91
CA VAL A 148 23.81 -0.86 3.77
C VAL A 148 24.27 -0.90 2.31
N GLY A 149 23.35 -1.13 1.36
CA GLY A 149 23.69 -1.18 -0.07
C GLY A 149 23.96 0.19 -0.71
N MET A 150 23.45 1.28 -0.14
CA MET A 150 23.62 2.63 -0.70
C MET A 150 25.11 3.04 -0.78
N PRO A 151 25.93 2.93 0.28
CA PRO A 151 27.37 3.22 0.20
C PRO A 151 28.10 2.37 -0.85
N VAL A 152 27.71 1.10 -1.01
CA VAL A 152 28.32 0.18 -2.00
C VAL A 152 28.00 0.61 -3.42
N THR A 153 26.79 1.12 -3.65
CA THR A 153 26.35 1.55 -4.97
C THR A 153 26.69 3.01 -5.27
N ALA A 154 27.01 3.84 -4.27
CA ALA A 154 27.32 5.26 -4.46
C ALA A 154 28.46 5.54 -5.46
N PRO A 155 29.58 4.79 -5.49
CA PRO A 155 30.68 5.03 -6.42
C PRO A 155 30.29 4.96 -7.90
N PHE A 156 29.24 4.23 -8.26
CA PHE A 156 28.74 4.18 -9.65
C PHE A 156 28.19 5.53 -10.15
N ALA A 157 27.99 6.51 -9.26
CA ALA A 157 27.63 7.88 -9.66
C ALA A 157 28.76 8.62 -10.38
N LEU A 158 30.00 8.12 -10.31
CA LEU A 158 31.15 8.72 -10.98
C LEU A 158 31.18 8.46 -12.50
N VAL A 159 30.31 7.58 -13.03
CA VAL A 159 30.23 7.28 -14.46
C VAL A 159 29.31 8.29 -15.16
N PRO A 160 29.81 9.15 -16.06
CA PRO A 160 29.07 10.31 -16.57
C PRO A 160 27.96 9.99 -17.60
N ILE A 161 27.89 8.75 -18.11
CA ILE A 161 27.01 8.40 -19.24
C ILE A 161 25.61 7.92 -18.76
N ILE A 162 25.51 7.32 -17.57
CA ILE A 162 24.28 6.67 -17.09
C ILE A 162 24.03 7.12 -15.65
N PRO A 163 22.81 7.57 -15.29
CA PRO A 163 22.50 7.84 -13.88
C PRO A 163 22.73 6.59 -13.05
N ASN A 164 23.16 6.74 -11.79
CA ASN A 164 23.40 5.62 -10.88
C ASN A 164 22.08 4.91 -10.49
N LEU A 165 21.52 4.14 -11.42
CA LEU A 165 20.26 3.43 -11.27
C LEU A 165 20.27 2.50 -10.06
N PRO A 166 21.35 1.75 -9.75
CA PRO A 166 21.42 0.93 -8.54
C PRO A 166 21.21 1.75 -7.26
N PHE A 167 21.91 2.89 -7.14
CA PHE A 167 21.77 3.76 -5.98
C PHE A 167 20.36 4.34 -5.87
N PHE A 168 19.83 4.93 -6.96
CA PHE A 168 18.49 5.51 -6.96
C PHE A 168 17.40 4.47 -6.69
N TYR A 169 17.58 3.23 -7.16
CA TYR A 169 16.70 2.13 -6.83
C TYR A 169 16.72 1.84 -5.33
N LEU A 170 17.90 1.77 -4.69
CA LEU A 170 17.99 1.55 -3.25
C LEU A 170 17.38 2.69 -2.44
N VAL A 171 17.58 3.95 -2.85
CA VAL A 171 16.93 5.12 -2.24
C VAL A 171 15.41 5.01 -2.34
N TYR A 172 14.90 4.70 -3.54
CA TYR A 172 13.47 4.49 -3.75
C TYR A 172 12.92 3.33 -2.90
N ARG A 173 13.63 2.21 -2.82
CA ARG A 173 13.21 1.05 -2.02
C ARG A 173 13.25 1.33 -0.53
N ALA A 174 14.25 2.07 -0.05
CA ALA A 174 14.29 2.56 1.33
C ALA A 174 13.09 3.45 1.63
N TRP A 175 12.80 4.43 0.76
CA TRP A 175 11.63 5.29 0.92
C TRP A 175 10.31 4.49 0.91
N SER A 176 10.17 3.51 0.00
CA SER A 176 8.99 2.66 -0.10
C SER A 176 8.76 1.86 1.18
N HIS A 177 9.81 1.21 1.71
CA HIS A 177 9.73 0.47 2.96
C HIS A 177 9.45 1.38 4.17
N TRP A 178 10.07 2.56 4.23
CA TRP A 178 9.78 3.53 5.28
C TRP A 178 8.32 4.00 5.22
N ARG A 179 7.79 4.29 4.03
CA ARG A 179 6.38 4.68 3.84
C ARG A 179 5.41 3.59 4.27
N ALA A 180 5.69 2.33 3.94
CA ALA A 180 4.87 1.20 4.37
C ALA A 180 4.86 1.03 5.89
N ILE A 181 6.03 1.15 6.55
CA ILE A 181 6.12 1.12 8.03
C ILE A 181 5.32 2.27 8.65
N ALA A 182 5.48 3.48 8.12
CA ALA A 182 4.75 4.65 8.61
C ALA A 182 3.23 4.50 8.45
N GLY A 183 2.78 3.91 7.34
CA GLY A 183 1.37 3.59 7.10
C GLY A 183 0.83 2.51 8.04
N GLY A 184 1.59 1.43 8.27
CA GLY A 184 1.25 0.40 9.24
C GLY A 184 1.09 0.94 10.66
N LYS A 185 2.03 1.79 11.10
CA LYS A 185 1.95 2.49 12.39
C LYS A 185 0.72 3.41 12.49
N HIS A 186 0.33 4.07 11.39
CA HIS A 186 -0.89 4.87 11.38
C HIS A 186 -2.13 3.99 11.55
N ILE A 187 -2.21 2.84 10.88
CA ILE A 187 -3.33 1.90 11.07
C ILE A 187 -3.38 1.42 12.52
N GLN A 188 -2.24 1.01 13.09
CA GLN A 188 -2.15 0.58 14.49
C GLN A 188 -2.65 1.69 15.45
N TRP A 189 -2.27 2.94 15.20
CA TRP A 189 -2.75 4.09 15.98
C TRP A 189 -4.26 4.32 15.83
N LEU A 190 -4.81 4.25 14.61
CA LEU A 190 -6.25 4.40 14.37
C LEU A 190 -7.08 3.34 15.10
N VAL A 191 -6.57 2.10 15.13
CA VAL A 191 -7.17 1.00 15.88
C VAL A 191 -7.07 1.27 17.38
N ALA A 192 -5.90 1.61 17.89
CA ALA A 192 -5.67 1.84 19.32
C ALA A 192 -6.51 3.00 19.89
N GLN A 193 -6.73 4.05 19.10
CA GLN A 193 -7.53 5.22 19.50
C GLN A 193 -9.03 5.09 19.16
N ASN A 194 -9.46 3.95 18.60
CA ASN A 194 -10.84 3.71 18.18
C ASN A 194 -11.40 4.82 17.26
N LEU A 195 -10.58 5.31 16.33
CA LEU A 195 -10.91 6.41 15.41
C LEU A 195 -11.54 5.93 14.09
N LEU A 196 -11.85 4.63 14.00
CA LEU A 196 -12.42 4.01 12.82
C LEU A 196 -13.95 4.04 12.89
N ARG A 197 -14.60 4.52 11.83
CA ARG A 197 -16.06 4.43 11.65
C ARG A 197 -16.38 3.39 10.58
N PRO A 198 -16.88 2.20 10.95
CA PRO A 198 -17.35 1.21 10.00
C PRO A 198 -18.47 1.79 9.13
N LYS A 199 -18.35 1.62 7.81
CA LYS A 199 -19.30 2.07 6.80
C LYS A 199 -19.54 0.93 5.80
N PRO A 200 -20.63 0.16 5.91
CA PRO A 200 -20.94 -0.86 4.93
C PRO A 200 -21.19 -0.20 3.56
N SER A 201 -20.68 -0.81 2.49
CA SER A 201 -20.86 -0.31 1.12
C SER A 201 -21.57 -1.33 0.26
N ALA A 202 -22.81 -1.02 -0.13
CA ALA A 202 -23.59 -1.84 -1.05
C ALA A 202 -22.92 -1.99 -2.43
N VAL A 203 -22.19 -0.96 -2.86
CA VAL A 203 -21.42 -0.96 -4.12
C VAL A 203 -20.30 -2.00 -4.09
N LEU A 204 -19.58 -2.12 -2.96
CA LEU A 204 -18.58 -3.17 -2.79
C LEU A 204 -19.25 -4.54 -2.61
N ASP A 205 -20.37 -4.57 -1.91
CA ASP A 205 -21.09 -5.81 -1.60
C ASP A 205 -21.62 -6.51 -2.85
N ALA A 206 -22.14 -5.74 -3.81
CA ALA A 206 -22.66 -6.24 -5.08
C ALA A 206 -21.63 -7.05 -5.89
N LEU A 207 -20.33 -6.88 -5.62
CA LEU A 207 -19.27 -7.65 -6.28
C LEU A 207 -19.19 -9.11 -5.80
N TYR A 208 -19.72 -9.39 -4.61
CA TYR A 208 -19.60 -10.70 -3.97
C TYR A 208 -20.91 -11.50 -3.97
N VAL A 209 -22.04 -10.88 -4.32
CA VAL A 209 -23.37 -11.54 -4.36
C VAL A 209 -23.41 -12.72 -5.33
N SER A 210 -22.62 -12.68 -6.41
CA SER A 210 -22.67 -13.68 -7.49
C SER A 210 -21.71 -14.86 -7.35
N HIS A 211 -20.83 -14.89 -6.32
CA HIS A 211 -19.77 -15.89 -6.25
C HIS A 211 -19.64 -16.52 -4.85
N GLU A 212 -19.62 -17.86 -4.79
CA GLU A 212 -19.32 -18.62 -3.55
C GLU A 212 -17.92 -18.30 -2.99
N LYS A 213 -17.01 -17.80 -3.84
CA LYS A 213 -15.65 -17.40 -3.47
C LYS A 213 -15.39 -15.97 -3.94
N PRO A 214 -14.74 -15.12 -3.13
CA PRO A 214 -14.37 -13.77 -3.54
C PRO A 214 -13.33 -13.85 -4.66
N LYS A 215 -13.78 -13.81 -5.92
CA LYS A 215 -12.93 -13.69 -7.10
C LYS A 215 -13.42 -12.50 -7.92
N LEU A 216 -12.64 -11.43 -7.90
CA LEU A 216 -12.95 -10.19 -8.62
C LEU A 216 -12.41 -10.27 -10.04
N THR A 217 -13.25 -9.93 -11.02
CA THR A 217 -12.87 -9.83 -12.44
C THR A 217 -12.40 -8.41 -12.78
N GLN A 218 -11.55 -8.27 -13.79
CA GLN A 218 -11.05 -6.96 -14.24
C GLN A 218 -12.17 -5.97 -14.61
N SER A 219 -13.22 -6.43 -15.28
CA SER A 219 -14.39 -5.60 -15.64
C SER A 219 -15.12 -5.04 -14.41
N GLN A 220 -15.23 -5.85 -13.36
CA GLN A 220 -15.84 -5.46 -12.08
C GLN A 220 -14.99 -4.40 -11.37
N VAL A 221 -13.67 -4.54 -11.37
CA VAL A 221 -12.74 -3.55 -10.79
C VAL A 221 -12.88 -2.19 -11.48
N ARG A 222 -12.91 -2.17 -12.80
CA ARG A 222 -13.08 -0.94 -13.57
C ARG A 222 -14.43 -0.26 -13.31
N SER A 223 -15.51 -1.05 -13.26
CA SER A 223 -16.84 -0.54 -12.89
C SER A 223 -16.85 0.02 -11.47
N LEU A 224 -16.22 -0.68 -10.52
CA LEU A 224 -16.13 -0.28 -9.13
C LEU A 224 -15.36 1.04 -8.96
N ALA A 225 -14.18 1.16 -9.57
CA ALA A 225 -13.36 2.35 -9.47
C ALA A 225 -14.09 3.59 -10.00
N LYS A 226 -14.88 3.41 -11.08
CA LYS A 226 -15.74 4.46 -11.63
C LYS A 226 -16.89 4.82 -10.70
N GLN A 227 -17.57 3.83 -10.10
CA GLN A 227 -18.69 4.08 -9.17
C GLN A 227 -18.24 4.72 -7.85
N LEU A 228 -17.04 4.39 -7.38
CA LEU A 228 -16.46 4.97 -6.16
C LEU A 228 -15.76 6.32 -6.40
N ASP A 229 -15.61 6.73 -7.66
CA ASP A 229 -14.83 7.91 -8.08
C ASP A 229 -13.38 7.88 -7.55
N VAL A 230 -12.74 6.72 -7.67
CA VAL A 230 -11.35 6.49 -7.23
C VAL A 230 -10.55 5.84 -8.36
N PRO A 231 -10.13 6.58 -9.40
CA PRO A 231 -9.43 6.00 -10.55
C PRO A 231 -8.08 5.36 -10.16
N ALA A 232 -7.41 5.89 -9.13
CA ALA A 232 -6.16 5.30 -8.62
C ALA A 232 -6.36 3.91 -7.98
N LEU A 233 -7.58 3.59 -7.54
CA LEU A 233 -7.91 2.27 -6.97
C LEU A 233 -7.87 1.17 -8.03
N GLU A 234 -8.26 1.46 -9.27
CA GLU A 234 -8.34 0.50 -10.38
C GLU A 234 -7.00 -0.20 -10.57
N ILE A 235 -5.93 0.58 -10.80
CA ILE A 235 -4.60 0.07 -11.10
C ILE A 235 -4.02 -0.73 -9.93
N GLU A 236 -4.24 -0.27 -8.69
CA GLU A 236 -3.72 -0.96 -7.51
C GLU A 236 -4.47 -2.26 -7.22
N LEU A 237 -5.79 -2.25 -7.41
CA LEU A 237 -6.64 -3.43 -7.20
C LEU A 237 -6.42 -4.49 -8.29
N GLU A 238 -6.31 -4.10 -9.56
CA GLU A 238 -5.97 -5.03 -10.65
C GLU A 238 -4.63 -5.72 -10.40
N ARG A 239 -3.62 -4.96 -9.98
CA ARG A 239 -2.31 -5.54 -9.62
C ARG A 239 -2.44 -6.53 -8.47
N ALA A 240 -3.22 -6.19 -7.45
CA ALA A 240 -3.39 -7.03 -6.29
C ALA A 240 -4.09 -8.35 -6.64
N ILE A 241 -5.12 -8.30 -7.49
CA ILE A 241 -5.80 -9.50 -8.01
C ILE A 241 -4.82 -10.37 -8.77
N TRP A 242 -4.07 -9.80 -9.72
CA TRP A 242 -3.08 -10.55 -10.50
C TRP A 242 -2.06 -11.24 -9.59
N GLN A 243 -1.56 -10.56 -8.56
CA GLN A 243 -0.63 -11.17 -7.59
C GLN A 243 -1.25 -12.34 -6.82
N VAL A 244 -2.48 -12.19 -6.33
CA VAL A 244 -3.18 -13.25 -5.59
C VAL A 244 -3.46 -14.44 -6.49
N GLU A 245 -3.82 -14.22 -7.76
CA GLU A 245 -4.02 -15.31 -8.73
C GLU A 245 -2.73 -16.07 -9.03
N GLN A 246 -1.60 -15.36 -9.15
CA GLN A 246 -0.29 -16.00 -9.34
C GLN A 246 0.14 -16.80 -8.10
N GLU A 247 -0.08 -16.26 -6.89
CA GLU A 247 0.19 -16.98 -5.63
C GLU A 247 -0.65 -18.25 -5.53
N GLN A 248 -1.96 -18.18 -5.81
CA GLN A 248 -2.84 -19.35 -5.77
C GLN A 248 -2.46 -20.42 -6.81
N ALA A 249 -2.08 -20.00 -8.03
CA ALA A 249 -1.62 -20.94 -9.05
C ALA A 249 -0.32 -21.65 -8.61
N GLN A 250 0.61 -20.93 -7.98
CA GLN A 250 1.84 -21.52 -7.44
C GLN A 250 1.58 -22.47 -6.27
N GLU A 251 0.67 -22.10 -5.35
CA GLU A 251 0.24 -22.96 -4.24
C GLU A 251 -0.35 -24.28 -4.77
N GLN A 252 -1.24 -24.21 -5.77
CA GLN A 252 -1.84 -25.41 -6.38
C GLN A 252 -0.82 -26.32 -7.05
N VAL A 253 0.16 -25.76 -7.77
CA VAL A 253 1.25 -26.55 -8.38
C VAL A 253 2.08 -27.23 -7.31
N GLN A 254 2.46 -26.53 -6.24
CA GLN A 254 3.22 -27.10 -5.14
C GLN A 254 2.45 -28.21 -4.40
N GLU A 255 1.15 -28.01 -4.16
CA GLU A 255 0.30 -29.04 -3.54
C GLU A 255 0.21 -30.30 -4.41
N GLN A 256 0.07 -30.14 -5.74
CA GLN A 256 0.07 -31.26 -6.68
C GLN A 256 1.43 -31.99 -6.73
N GLU A 257 2.54 -31.26 -6.69
CA GLU A 257 3.88 -31.85 -6.65
C GLU A 257 4.11 -32.62 -5.34
N GLN A 258 3.68 -32.07 -4.21
CA GLN A 258 3.75 -32.74 -2.90
C GLN A 258 2.87 -34.00 -2.85
N GLN A 259 1.66 -33.95 -3.42
CA GLN A 259 0.79 -35.12 -3.52
C GLN A 259 1.41 -36.21 -4.39
N LYS A 260 1.93 -35.85 -5.57
CA LYS A 260 2.63 -36.80 -6.46
C LYS A 260 3.89 -37.39 -5.81
N GLY A 261 4.63 -36.60 -5.04
CA GLY A 261 5.79 -37.08 -4.27
C GLY A 261 5.38 -38.12 -3.21
N ARG A 262 4.33 -37.82 -2.44
CA ARG A 262 3.78 -38.74 -1.41
C ARG A 262 3.17 -40.01 -1.99
N GLU A 263 2.61 -39.97 -3.20
CA GLU A 263 2.08 -41.15 -3.88
C GLU A 263 3.20 -42.05 -4.42
N LYS A 264 4.30 -41.47 -4.92
CA LYS A 264 5.48 -42.23 -5.37
C LYS A 264 6.22 -42.90 -4.22
N GLU A 265 6.27 -42.27 -3.04
CA GLU A 265 6.90 -42.84 -1.83
C GLU A 265 6.07 -43.99 -1.21
N LYS A 266 4.80 -44.15 -1.62
CA LYS A 266 3.88 -45.20 -1.15
C LYS A 266 3.75 -46.41 -2.09
N GLN A 267 4.41 -46.40 -3.25
CA GLN A 267 4.46 -47.56 -4.14
C GLN A 267 5.71 -48.38 -3.84
N PRO A 268 5.58 -49.66 -3.41
CA PRO A 268 6.71 -50.53 -3.05
C PRO A 268 7.55 -50.96 -4.24
#